data_AF-A0A7R9C258-F1
#
_entry.id   AF-A0A7R9C258-F1
#
_cell.length_a   1.000
_cell.length_b   1.000
_cell.length_c   1.000
_cell.angle_alpha   90.00
_cell.angle_beta   90.00
_cell.angle_gamma   90.00
#
_symmetry.space_group_name_H-M   'P 1'
#
loop_
_entity.id
_entity.type
_entity.pdbx_description
1 polymer ?
#
loop_
_entity_poly.entity_id
_entity_poly.type
_entity_poly.pdbx_seq_one_letter_code
_entity_poly.pdbx_strand_id
1 'polypeptide(L)'
;MAIAESLSSIRTELEKLNEFVHLMLFNGESTEYIGSSKMVYDMENNAFPSVASTDPSMNAMALMKINHIGRWIELDQVGTGDPKKLFVHFEPTSQSDASVNQKTSELKTKLKDAATGSGLVVEEASSGTSGLPPSSLHTFLKKNKKIAGVVLSGYNDRFVNQYYHSFKETPEATLNYSCGTDTVHEDLLNRLETVSTIVAKGLANLLGVAPPASPNRDKMAAMLDCYLCDSNCSLFYNISSQRYRPRLMPGVPFPLYTSVGNLAGFVYDVVNFTRRLLVSILGSEVPNVSQKECKQSENDVVMTGIRTIIPPGLRVTPAFQRQEYSSFHRLSKK
;
A
#
# COMPACT_ATOMS: atom_id res chain seq x y z
N MET A 1 -5.02 2.97 -1.21
CA MET A 1 -6.30 3.07 -0.50
C MET A 1 -7.50 2.96 -1.44
N ALA A 2 -7.63 3.82 -2.45
CA ALA A 2 -8.76 3.79 -3.41
C ALA A 2 -8.96 2.42 -4.08
N ILE A 3 -7.88 1.75 -4.51
CA ILE A 3 -7.97 0.36 -5.02
C ILE A 3 -8.56 -0.61 -4.00
N ALA A 4 -8.18 -0.47 -2.72
CA ALA A 4 -8.72 -1.30 -1.64
C ALA A 4 -10.23 -1.10 -1.48
N GLU A 5 -10.69 0.15 -1.60
CA GLU A 5 -12.10 0.49 -1.57
C GLU A 5 -12.86 -0.11 -2.76
N SER A 6 -12.34 0.03 -3.98
CA SER A 6 -12.94 -0.63 -5.15
C SER A 6 -13.02 -2.14 -4.97
N LEU A 7 -11.95 -2.80 -4.52
CA LEU A 7 -11.94 -4.25 -4.30
C LEU A 7 -12.88 -4.69 -3.16
N SER A 8 -13.14 -3.82 -2.17
CA SER A 8 -14.09 -4.11 -1.10
C SER A 8 -15.52 -4.33 -1.62
N SER A 9 -15.88 -3.73 -2.76
CA SER A 9 -17.20 -3.89 -3.37
C SER A 9 -17.44 -5.28 -3.97
N ILE A 10 -16.38 -6.06 -4.20
CA ILE A 10 -16.42 -7.42 -4.75
C ILE A 10 -15.82 -8.45 -3.79
N ARG A 11 -15.82 -8.12 -2.49
CA ARG A 11 -15.19 -8.95 -1.45
C ARG A 11 -15.75 -10.37 -1.43
N THR A 12 -17.06 -10.54 -1.57
CA THR A 12 -17.72 -11.85 -1.51
C THR A 12 -17.32 -12.76 -2.68
N GLU A 13 -16.99 -12.18 -3.83
CA GLU A 13 -16.46 -12.89 -4.99
C GLU A 13 -15.01 -13.30 -4.75
N LEU A 14 -14.19 -12.39 -4.19
CA LEU A 14 -12.79 -12.66 -3.85
C LEU A 14 -12.65 -13.77 -2.81
N GLU A 15 -13.55 -13.84 -1.83
CA GLU A 15 -13.56 -14.88 -0.77
C GLU A 15 -13.87 -16.29 -1.31
N LYS A 16 -14.38 -16.42 -2.55
CA LYS A 16 -14.66 -17.71 -3.20
C LYS A 16 -13.49 -18.23 -4.03
N LEU A 17 -12.43 -17.44 -4.20
CA LEU A 17 -11.28 -17.80 -5.00
C LEU A 17 -10.31 -18.70 -4.23
N ASN A 18 -9.53 -19.47 -4.99
CA ASN A 18 -8.38 -20.23 -4.46
C ASN A 18 -7.10 -19.37 -4.40
N GLU A 19 -7.18 -18.10 -4.83
CA GLU A 19 -6.09 -17.12 -4.83
C GLU A 19 -6.44 -15.98 -3.87
N PHE A 20 -5.44 -15.43 -3.18
CA PHE A 20 -5.63 -14.31 -2.26
C PHE A 20 -5.03 -13.02 -2.82
N VAL A 21 -5.76 -11.92 -2.65
CA VAL A 21 -5.26 -10.57 -2.92
C VAL A 21 -4.71 -9.98 -1.64
N HIS A 22 -3.40 -9.70 -1.61
CA HIS A 22 -2.76 -9.04 -0.49
C HIS A 22 -2.43 -7.60 -0.84
N LEU A 23 -2.94 -6.66 -0.04
CA LEU A 23 -2.61 -5.25 -0.14
C LEU A 23 -1.49 -4.95 0.86
N MET A 24 -0.37 -4.43 0.36
CA MET A 24 0.82 -4.17 1.16
C MET A 24 1.23 -2.71 1.03
N LEU A 25 1.65 -2.12 2.15
CA LEU A 25 2.21 -0.78 2.22
C LEU A 25 3.54 -0.90 2.96
N PHE A 26 4.64 -0.73 2.23
CA PHE A 26 5.98 -0.83 2.80
C PHE A 26 6.45 0.53 3.30
N ASN A 27 6.95 0.56 4.54
CA ASN A 27 7.57 1.74 5.13
C ASN A 27 9.09 1.55 5.15
N GLY A 28 9.84 2.61 4.86
CA GLY A 28 11.31 2.56 4.80
C GLY A 28 11.89 2.06 3.47
N GLU A 29 11.12 2.12 2.37
CA GLU A 29 11.64 1.74 1.05
C GLU A 29 12.73 2.71 0.54
N SER A 30 12.61 4.00 0.86
CA SER A 30 13.61 5.03 0.52
C SER A 30 14.92 4.87 1.28
N THR A 31 14.95 4.03 2.31
CA THR A 31 16.12 3.69 3.12
C THR A 31 16.51 2.24 2.86
N GLU A 32 17.01 1.94 1.67
CA GLU A 32 17.49 0.60 1.28
C GLU A 32 16.45 -0.54 1.41
N TYR A 33 15.17 -0.28 1.11
CA TYR A 33 14.13 -1.32 1.08
C TYR A 33 13.91 -2.02 2.45
N ILE A 34 13.99 -1.29 3.56
CA ILE A 34 13.88 -1.86 4.92
C ILE A 34 12.58 -2.65 5.11
N GLY A 35 11.44 -2.09 4.69
CA GLY A 35 10.13 -2.70 4.87
C GLY A 35 9.98 -4.01 4.10
N SER A 36 10.22 -3.96 2.79
CA SER A 36 10.09 -5.10 1.90
C SER A 36 11.14 -6.18 2.18
N SER A 37 12.39 -5.80 2.47
CA SER A 37 13.44 -6.75 2.86
C SER A 37 13.11 -7.48 4.15
N LYS A 38 12.54 -6.79 5.15
CA LYS A 38 12.11 -7.43 6.40
C LYS A 38 10.99 -8.43 6.17
N MET A 39 10.03 -8.09 5.32
CA MET A 39 8.94 -9.01 4.98
C MET A 39 9.46 -10.26 4.28
N VAL A 40 10.36 -10.11 3.31
CA VAL A 40 11.02 -11.24 2.64
C VAL A 40 11.76 -12.11 3.66
N TYR A 41 12.51 -11.50 4.58
CA TYR A 41 13.19 -12.23 5.66
C TYR A 41 12.20 -13.02 6.52
N ASP A 42 11.08 -12.44 6.93
CA ASP A 42 10.08 -13.14 7.74
C ASP A 42 9.43 -14.30 6.98
N MET A 43 9.18 -14.16 5.68
CA MET A 43 8.68 -15.24 4.83
C MET A 43 9.67 -16.39 4.71
N GLU A 44 10.97 -16.12 4.58
CA GLU A 44 12.02 -17.15 4.54
C GLU A 44 12.14 -17.89 5.88
N ASN A 45 11.86 -17.21 6.99
CA ASN A 45 11.98 -17.75 8.35
C ASN A 45 10.65 -18.25 8.94
N ASN A 46 9.60 -18.44 8.13
CA ASN A 46 8.28 -18.90 8.59
C ASN A 46 7.68 -18.01 9.70
N ALA A 47 8.00 -16.72 9.68
CA ALA A 47 7.56 -15.72 10.65
C ALA A 47 6.55 -14.71 10.07
N PHE A 48 6.12 -14.90 8.82
CA PHE A 48 5.13 -14.06 8.15
C PHE A 48 3.82 -14.83 7.84
N PRO A 49 2.63 -14.25 8.11
CA PRO A 49 2.42 -12.99 8.82
C PRO A 49 2.85 -13.10 10.29
N SER A 50 3.31 -11.98 10.86
CA SER A 50 3.76 -11.96 12.25
C SER A 50 2.64 -12.40 13.19
N VAL A 51 2.94 -13.38 14.04
CA VAL A 51 2.04 -13.94 15.04
C VAL A 51 1.61 -12.83 16.01
N ALA A 52 0.31 -12.64 16.20
CA ALA A 52 -0.22 -11.59 17.07
C ALA A 52 -0.39 -12.08 18.52
N SER A 53 -0.46 -13.40 18.72
CA SER A 53 -0.68 -14.03 20.01
C SER A 53 0.15 -15.31 20.15
N THR A 54 0.68 -15.56 21.35
CA THR A 54 1.31 -16.83 21.70
C THR A 54 0.31 -17.99 21.79
N ASP A 55 -0.99 -17.70 21.79
CA ASP A 55 -2.04 -18.71 21.72
C ASP A 55 -2.22 -19.21 20.26
N PRO A 56 -1.90 -20.48 19.96
CA PRO A 56 -2.04 -21.05 18.61
C PRO A 56 -3.48 -21.04 18.09
N SER A 57 -4.49 -21.08 18.98
CA SER A 57 -5.91 -21.03 18.59
C SER A 57 -6.34 -19.65 18.08
N MET A 58 -5.54 -18.62 18.37
CA MET A 58 -5.76 -17.23 17.95
C MET A 58 -4.98 -16.87 16.69
N ASN A 59 -4.14 -17.78 16.19
CA ASN A 59 -3.40 -17.60 14.94
C ASN A 59 -4.20 -18.17 13.77
N ALA A 60 -5.29 -17.48 13.42
CA ALA A 60 -6.21 -17.88 12.36
C ALA A 60 -5.66 -17.74 10.91
N MET A 61 -4.37 -17.43 10.74
CA MET A 61 -3.78 -17.22 9.41
C MET A 61 -2.66 -18.20 9.11
N ALA A 62 -2.75 -18.81 7.93
CA ALA A 62 -1.68 -19.62 7.38
C ALA A 62 -0.41 -18.79 7.16
N LEU A 63 0.75 -19.39 7.42
CA LEU A 63 2.03 -18.78 7.10
C LEU A 63 2.16 -18.59 5.59
N MET A 64 2.53 -17.38 5.20
CA MET A 64 2.78 -17.03 3.82
C MET A 64 4.28 -17.08 3.55
N LYS A 65 4.64 -17.85 2.53
CA LYS A 65 6.01 -18.01 2.05
C LYS A 65 6.19 -17.29 0.72
N ILE A 66 7.43 -16.98 0.38
CA ILE A 66 7.74 -16.26 -0.86
C ILE A 66 7.31 -17.03 -2.12
N ASN A 67 7.28 -18.35 -2.08
CA ASN A 67 6.84 -19.18 -3.20
C ASN A 67 5.32 -19.22 -3.38
N HIS A 68 4.53 -18.68 -2.42
CA HIS A 68 3.09 -18.51 -2.58
C HIS A 68 2.74 -17.26 -3.42
N ILE A 69 3.71 -16.38 -3.67
CA ILE A 69 3.50 -15.16 -4.47
C ILE A 69 3.62 -15.52 -5.95
N GLY A 70 2.49 -15.54 -6.65
CA GLY A 70 2.43 -15.84 -8.08
C GLY A 70 2.51 -14.62 -8.98
N ARG A 71 1.91 -13.51 -8.55
CA ARG A 71 1.79 -12.26 -9.32
C ARG A 71 1.99 -11.04 -8.42
N TRP A 72 2.46 -9.93 -8.99
CA TRP A 72 2.76 -8.71 -8.25
C TRP A 72 2.42 -7.45 -9.05
N ILE A 73 1.76 -6.48 -8.41
CA ILE A 73 1.51 -5.14 -8.95
C ILE A 73 1.98 -4.14 -7.90
N GLU A 74 2.88 -3.26 -8.28
CA GLU A 74 3.33 -2.13 -7.44
C GLU A 74 3.08 -0.81 -8.15
N LEU A 75 2.81 0.24 -7.39
CA LEU A 75 2.54 1.58 -7.90
C LEU A 75 3.67 2.51 -7.49
N ASP A 76 4.19 3.27 -8.45
CA ASP A 76 5.26 4.22 -8.21
C ASP A 76 4.97 5.57 -8.92
N GLN A 77 4.90 6.65 -8.14
CA GLN A 77 4.72 8.02 -8.66
C GLN A 77 3.56 8.20 -9.66
N VAL A 78 2.48 7.43 -9.51
CA VAL A 78 1.31 7.44 -10.43
C VAL A 78 0.53 8.75 -10.42
N GLY A 79 0.72 9.62 -9.42
CA GLY A 79 0.12 10.96 -9.36
C GLY A 79 0.84 12.00 -10.24
N THR A 80 2.03 11.67 -10.77
CA THR A 80 2.83 12.58 -11.60
C THR A 80 2.91 12.08 -13.05
N GLY A 81 3.49 12.91 -13.92
CA GLY A 81 3.80 12.54 -15.30
C GLY A 81 2.72 12.89 -16.32
N ASP A 82 2.77 12.23 -17.47
CA ASP A 82 1.85 12.50 -18.58
C ASP A 82 0.40 12.16 -18.14
N PRO A 83 -0.54 13.14 -18.19
CA PRO A 83 -1.91 12.94 -17.71
C PRO A 83 -2.68 11.88 -18.50
N LYS A 84 -2.20 11.47 -19.68
CA LYS A 84 -2.82 10.49 -20.57
C LYS A 84 -2.09 9.14 -20.60
N LYS A 85 -0.98 8.98 -19.88
CA LYS A 85 -0.18 7.76 -19.93
C LYS A 85 0.15 7.18 -18.55
N LEU A 86 0.23 5.86 -18.53
CA LEU A 86 0.84 5.06 -17.48
C LEU A 86 1.82 4.09 -18.13
N PHE A 87 2.95 3.87 -17.46
CA PHE A 87 4.01 3.01 -17.94
C PHE A 87 4.12 1.77 -17.08
N VAL A 88 4.19 0.62 -17.75
CA VAL A 88 4.42 -0.68 -17.14
C VAL A 88 5.89 -1.03 -17.22
N HIS A 89 6.53 -1.17 -16.07
CA HIS A 89 7.88 -1.68 -15.91
C HIS A 89 7.84 -3.12 -15.45
N PHE A 90 8.78 -3.94 -15.91
CA PHE A 90 8.90 -5.35 -15.55
C PHE A 90 10.36 -5.79 -15.61
N GLU A 91 10.71 -6.91 -14.97
CA GLU A 91 12.06 -7.46 -14.99
C GLU A 91 12.28 -8.32 -16.24
N PRO A 92 13.12 -7.89 -17.21
CA PRO A 92 13.29 -8.64 -18.45
C PRO A 92 13.99 -9.98 -18.23
N THR A 93 14.91 -10.08 -17.26
CA THR A 93 15.62 -11.34 -17.00
C THR A 93 14.69 -12.43 -16.47
N SER A 94 13.62 -12.06 -15.76
CA SER A 94 12.60 -13.01 -15.30
C SER A 94 11.77 -13.58 -16.46
N GLN A 95 11.74 -12.91 -17.62
CA GLN A 95 10.97 -13.33 -18.79
C GLN A 95 11.62 -14.49 -19.57
N SER A 96 12.85 -14.90 -19.22
CA SER A 96 13.45 -16.11 -19.81
C SER A 96 12.71 -17.39 -19.40
N ASP A 97 11.99 -17.37 -18.27
CA ASP A 97 11.07 -18.44 -17.87
C ASP A 97 9.73 -18.27 -18.60
N ALA A 98 9.32 -19.28 -19.35
CA ALA A 98 8.11 -19.23 -20.17
C ALA A 98 6.82 -19.01 -19.36
N SER A 99 6.74 -19.58 -18.14
CA SER A 99 5.57 -19.43 -17.27
C SER A 99 5.49 -18.02 -16.71
N VAL A 100 6.64 -17.46 -16.29
CA VAL A 100 6.74 -16.07 -15.82
C VAL A 100 6.39 -15.10 -16.94
N ASN A 101 6.90 -15.35 -18.15
CA ASN A 101 6.60 -14.54 -19.32
C ASN A 101 5.12 -14.52 -19.67
N GLN A 102 4.48 -15.70 -19.68
CA GLN A 102 3.05 -15.81 -19.93
C GLN A 102 2.23 -15.03 -18.89
N LYS A 103 2.53 -15.23 -17.59
CA LYS A 103 1.80 -14.54 -16.50
C LYS A 103 2.04 -13.03 -16.50
N THR A 104 3.25 -12.58 -16.80
CA THR A 104 3.58 -11.15 -16.91
C THR A 104 2.84 -10.54 -18.10
N SER A 105 2.83 -11.22 -19.26
CA SER A 105 2.11 -10.77 -20.45
C SER A 105 0.60 -10.71 -20.22
N GLU A 106 0.03 -11.71 -19.56
CA GLU A 106 -1.38 -11.69 -19.14
C GLU A 106 -1.68 -10.48 -18.24
N LEU A 107 -0.84 -10.23 -17.23
CA LEU A 107 -1.00 -9.10 -16.32
C LEU A 107 -0.95 -7.76 -17.06
N LYS A 108 0.02 -7.58 -17.97
CA LYS A 108 0.11 -6.39 -18.84
C LYS A 108 -1.16 -6.21 -19.67
N THR A 109 -1.64 -7.28 -20.31
CA THR A 109 -2.86 -7.23 -21.13
C THR A 109 -4.08 -6.86 -20.31
N LYS A 110 -4.28 -7.46 -19.12
CA LYS A 110 -5.44 -7.13 -18.26
C LYS A 110 -5.45 -5.67 -17.80
N LEU A 111 -4.28 -5.08 -17.55
CA LEU A 111 -4.15 -3.66 -17.22
C LEU A 111 -4.42 -2.76 -18.44
N LYS A 112 -3.93 -3.14 -19.62
CA LYS A 112 -4.20 -2.43 -20.88
C LYS A 112 -5.70 -2.46 -21.23
N ASP A 113 -6.31 -3.63 -21.17
CA ASP A 113 -7.74 -3.81 -21.43
C ASP A 113 -8.58 -2.96 -20.47
N ALA A 114 -8.23 -2.97 -19.17
CA ALA A 114 -8.91 -2.18 -18.14
C ALA A 114 -8.79 -0.66 -18.34
N ALA A 115 -7.81 -0.19 -19.11
CA ALA A 115 -7.63 1.22 -19.47
C ALA A 115 -8.43 1.64 -20.71
N THR A 116 -9.01 0.69 -21.47
CA THR A 116 -9.79 1.00 -22.67
C THR A 116 -10.97 1.91 -22.33
N GLY A 117 -11.07 3.05 -23.04
CA GLY A 117 -12.12 4.06 -22.82
C GLY A 117 -11.96 4.92 -21.57
N SER A 118 -10.86 4.76 -20.82
CA SER A 118 -10.61 5.52 -19.58
C SER A 118 -9.97 6.90 -19.80
N GLY A 119 -9.49 7.19 -21.02
CA GLY A 119 -8.69 8.37 -21.32
C GLY A 119 -7.21 8.25 -20.96
N LEU A 120 -6.81 7.18 -20.25
CA LEU A 120 -5.43 6.78 -20.03
C LEU A 120 -5.02 5.64 -20.97
N VAL A 121 -3.80 5.72 -21.49
CA VAL A 121 -3.13 4.65 -22.21
C VAL A 121 -2.11 3.98 -21.28
N VAL A 122 -2.21 2.67 -21.14
CA VAL A 122 -1.21 1.87 -20.44
C VAL A 122 -0.25 1.29 -21.48
N GLU A 123 1.01 1.70 -21.44
CA GLU A 123 2.05 1.22 -22.36
C GLU A 123 3.24 0.63 -21.61
N GLU A 124 4.07 -0.14 -22.30
CA GLU A 124 5.30 -0.66 -21.71
C GLU A 124 6.34 0.45 -21.67
N ALA A 125 7.08 0.54 -20.57
CA ALA A 125 8.20 1.46 -20.46
C ALA A 125 9.26 1.14 -21.52
N SER A 126 9.91 2.17 -22.04
CA SER A 126 10.87 2.06 -23.14
C SER A 126 12.08 1.22 -22.75
N SER A 127 12.56 0.42 -23.70
CA SER A 127 13.64 -0.56 -23.52
C SER A 127 15.03 0.04 -23.25
N GLY A 128 15.20 1.37 -23.34
CA GLY A 128 16.49 2.06 -23.19
C GLY A 128 17.14 1.92 -21.80
N THR A 129 16.37 1.49 -20.79
CA THR A 129 16.81 1.25 -19.41
C THR A 129 16.33 -0.10 -18.87
N SER A 130 16.06 -1.07 -19.75
CA SER A 130 15.46 -2.42 -19.57
C SER A 130 15.54 -3.08 -18.18
N GLY A 131 14.86 -2.52 -17.18
CA GLY A 131 14.88 -3.02 -15.82
C GLY A 131 13.76 -2.40 -15.00
N LEU A 132 13.43 -3.07 -13.91
CA LEU A 132 12.52 -2.51 -12.91
C LEU A 132 13.13 -1.24 -12.30
N PRO A 133 12.34 -0.15 -12.14
CA PRO A 133 12.77 1.00 -11.34
C PRO A 133 13.04 0.58 -9.88
N PRO A 134 13.69 1.41 -9.07
CA PRO A 134 13.78 1.18 -7.62
C PRO A 134 12.39 0.93 -7.03
N SER A 135 12.15 -0.29 -6.56
CA SER A 135 10.84 -0.76 -6.13
C SER A 135 10.97 -1.95 -5.18
N SER A 136 9.96 -2.15 -4.36
CA SER A 136 9.88 -3.24 -3.37
C SER A 136 10.01 -4.61 -4.05
N LEU A 137 9.49 -4.76 -5.27
CA LEU A 137 9.58 -5.99 -6.07
C LEU A 137 11.01 -6.52 -6.22
N HIS A 138 12.03 -5.65 -6.23
CA HIS A 138 13.44 -6.09 -6.29
C HIS A 138 13.81 -7.01 -5.14
N THR A 139 13.35 -6.74 -3.91
CA THR A 139 13.71 -7.57 -2.74
C THR A 139 13.12 -8.96 -2.84
N PHE A 140 11.91 -9.07 -3.40
CA PHE A 140 11.24 -10.35 -3.65
C PHE A 140 11.88 -11.12 -4.81
N LEU A 141 12.19 -10.48 -5.93
CA LEU A 141 12.80 -11.13 -7.10
C LEU A 141 14.22 -11.63 -6.84
N LYS A 142 14.97 -10.98 -5.93
CA LYS A 142 16.27 -11.49 -5.44
C LYS A 142 16.17 -12.92 -4.87
N LYS A 143 15.03 -13.26 -4.26
CA LYS A 143 14.79 -14.55 -3.62
C LYS A 143 13.96 -15.50 -4.48
N ASN A 144 13.03 -14.98 -5.28
CA ASN A 144 12.19 -15.78 -6.15
C ASN A 144 11.95 -15.11 -7.50
N LYS A 145 12.73 -15.51 -8.51
CA LYS A 145 12.58 -15.03 -9.90
C LYS A 145 11.31 -15.52 -10.61
N LYS A 146 10.53 -16.42 -9.98
CA LYS A 146 9.27 -16.94 -10.55
C LYS A 146 8.06 -16.03 -10.30
N ILE A 147 8.24 -14.90 -9.61
CA ILE A 147 7.18 -13.91 -9.39
C ILE A 147 6.97 -13.14 -10.70
N ALA A 148 5.75 -13.21 -11.25
CA ALA A 148 5.35 -12.40 -12.40
C ALA A 148 4.90 -11.02 -11.93
N GLY A 149 5.79 -10.04 -11.98
CA GLY A 149 5.58 -8.72 -11.39
C GLY A 149 5.67 -7.56 -12.39
N VAL A 150 4.84 -6.54 -12.15
CA VAL A 150 4.90 -5.26 -12.85
C VAL A 150 4.89 -4.09 -11.87
N VAL A 151 5.54 -2.99 -12.25
CA VAL A 151 5.44 -1.69 -11.58
C VAL A 151 4.73 -0.74 -12.53
N LEU A 152 3.61 -0.17 -12.08
CA LEU A 152 2.89 0.89 -12.80
C LEU A 152 3.38 2.24 -12.33
N SER A 153 3.71 3.11 -13.28
CA SER A 153 4.20 4.44 -12.94
C SER A 153 3.72 5.55 -13.87
N GLY A 154 3.89 6.79 -13.41
CA GLY A 154 3.64 7.99 -14.20
C GLY A 154 4.76 8.35 -15.18
N TYR A 155 5.86 7.60 -15.23
CA TYR A 155 7.06 7.95 -15.98
C TYR A 155 7.59 6.81 -16.83
N ASN A 156 8.26 7.15 -17.94
CA ASN A 156 8.75 6.18 -18.91
C ASN A 156 10.15 5.64 -18.56
N ASP A 157 11.16 6.51 -18.60
CA ASP A 157 12.58 6.16 -18.45
C ASP A 157 13.21 6.85 -17.22
N ARG A 158 12.71 8.03 -16.86
CA ARG A 158 13.22 8.87 -15.78
C ARG A 158 12.08 9.46 -14.97
N PHE A 159 12.29 9.69 -13.68
CA PHE A 159 11.28 10.36 -12.85
C PHE A 159 10.94 11.75 -13.42
N VAL A 160 9.65 12.05 -13.44
CA VAL A 160 9.14 13.38 -13.80
C VAL A 160 9.24 14.33 -12.60
N ASN A 161 9.12 13.79 -11.39
CA ASN A 161 9.29 14.51 -10.15
C ASN A 161 10.74 15.03 -10.00
N GLN A 162 10.91 16.34 -10.10
CA GLN A 162 12.22 17.00 -9.99
C GLN A 162 12.71 17.13 -8.54
N TYR A 163 11.83 16.90 -7.58
CA TYR A 163 12.09 17.09 -6.15
C TYR A 163 12.08 15.78 -5.37
N TYR A 164 12.25 14.62 -6.02
CA TYR A 164 12.22 13.31 -5.40
C TYR A 164 13.06 13.24 -4.10
N HIS A 165 12.40 12.95 -2.97
CA HIS A 165 12.97 12.90 -1.62
C HIS A 165 13.62 14.20 -1.13
N SER A 166 13.20 15.34 -1.66
CA SER A 166 13.66 16.67 -1.26
C SER A 166 12.64 17.37 -0.36
N PHE A 167 13.11 18.36 0.41
CA PHE A 167 12.23 19.28 1.15
C PHE A 167 11.31 20.12 0.23
N LYS A 168 11.64 20.20 -1.06
CA LYS A 168 10.82 20.88 -2.09
C LYS A 168 9.73 19.99 -2.69
N GLU A 169 9.65 18.73 -2.28
CA GLU A 169 8.60 17.82 -2.70
C GLU A 169 7.28 18.15 -1.99
N THR A 170 6.69 19.30 -2.33
CA THR A 170 5.42 19.74 -1.77
C THR A 170 4.26 19.35 -2.69
N PRO A 171 3.02 19.28 -2.16
CA PRO A 171 1.83 19.01 -2.98
C PRO A 171 1.70 19.99 -4.16
N GLU A 172 2.00 21.27 -3.95
CA GLU A 172 1.93 22.30 -4.99
C GLU A 172 3.00 22.08 -6.06
N ALA A 173 4.25 21.86 -5.65
CA ALA A 173 5.39 21.79 -6.56
C ALA A 173 5.42 20.50 -7.39
N THR A 174 4.90 19.40 -6.84
CA THR A 174 5.00 18.07 -7.45
C THR A 174 3.69 17.58 -8.05
N LEU A 175 2.55 17.89 -7.42
CA LEU A 175 1.24 17.35 -7.79
C LEU A 175 0.27 18.41 -8.31
N ASN A 176 0.69 19.69 -8.37
CA ASN A 176 -0.17 20.83 -8.65
C ASN A 176 -1.40 20.85 -7.71
N TYR A 177 -1.19 20.50 -6.45
CA TYR A 177 -2.23 20.41 -5.43
C TYR A 177 -2.04 21.53 -4.41
N SER A 178 -2.96 22.48 -4.34
CA SER A 178 -2.94 23.60 -3.40
C SER A 178 -3.76 23.31 -2.15
N CYS A 179 -3.10 23.39 -0.99
CA CYS A 179 -3.74 23.25 0.31
C CYS A 179 -4.51 24.51 0.74
N GLY A 180 -5.66 24.33 1.41
CA GLY A 180 -6.40 25.43 2.05
C GLY A 180 -7.23 26.31 1.10
N THR A 181 -7.42 25.88 -0.15
CA THR A 181 -8.31 26.52 -1.12
C THR A 181 -9.58 25.68 -1.29
N ASP A 182 -10.75 26.29 -1.50
CA ASP A 182 -11.98 25.59 -1.93
C ASP A 182 -11.88 25.02 -3.38
N THR A 183 -10.66 24.94 -3.92
CA THR A 183 -10.40 24.47 -5.28
C THR A 183 -10.37 22.95 -5.29
N VAL A 184 -11.26 22.36 -6.08
CA VAL A 184 -11.26 20.92 -6.34
C VAL A 184 -10.15 20.63 -7.37
N HIS A 185 -9.17 19.81 -6.98
CA HIS A 185 -8.05 19.40 -7.83
C HIS A 185 -8.46 18.29 -8.80
N GLU A 186 -9.34 18.65 -9.74
CA GLU A 186 -10.01 17.75 -10.66
C GLU A 186 -9.03 16.89 -11.48
N ASP A 187 -7.94 17.45 -11.97
CA ASP A 187 -6.98 16.71 -12.80
C ASP A 187 -6.29 15.58 -12.02
N LEU A 188 -5.81 15.86 -10.81
CA LEU A 188 -5.17 14.86 -9.96
C LEU A 188 -6.19 13.80 -9.50
N LEU A 189 -7.38 14.23 -9.09
CA LEU A 189 -8.45 13.32 -8.68
C LEU A 189 -8.89 12.41 -9.82
N ASN A 190 -9.11 12.95 -11.01
CA ASN A 190 -9.45 12.19 -12.22
C ASN A 190 -8.35 11.17 -12.54
N ARG A 191 -7.09 11.59 -12.49
CA ARG A 191 -5.96 10.68 -12.71
C ARG A 191 -5.94 9.54 -11.70
N LEU A 192 -5.98 9.84 -10.40
CA LEU A 192 -5.91 8.82 -9.36
C LEU A 192 -7.13 7.89 -9.34
N GLU A 193 -8.31 8.42 -9.65
CA GLU A 193 -9.54 7.64 -9.79
C GLU A 193 -9.41 6.67 -10.97
N THR A 194 -8.92 7.16 -12.10
CA THR A 194 -8.72 6.36 -13.31
C THR A 194 -7.67 5.27 -13.07
N VAL A 195 -6.52 5.62 -12.49
CA VAL A 195 -5.46 4.65 -12.11
C VAL A 195 -6.02 3.58 -11.19
N SER A 196 -6.75 3.98 -10.14
CA SER A 196 -7.29 3.04 -9.16
C SER A 196 -8.31 2.09 -9.79
N THR A 197 -9.16 2.64 -10.66
CA THR A 197 -10.13 1.88 -11.47
C THR A 197 -9.45 0.88 -12.40
N ILE A 198 -8.39 1.29 -13.11
CA ILE A 198 -7.61 0.42 -14.01
C ILE A 198 -7.02 -0.76 -13.24
N VAL A 199 -6.39 -0.49 -12.09
CA VAL A 199 -5.75 -1.55 -11.29
C VAL A 199 -6.80 -2.51 -10.72
N ALA A 200 -7.89 -1.98 -10.15
CA ALA A 200 -8.94 -2.80 -9.56
C ALA A 200 -9.67 -3.66 -10.60
N LYS A 201 -10.03 -3.07 -11.76
CA LYS A 201 -10.64 -3.81 -12.88
C LYS A 201 -9.68 -4.80 -13.52
N GLY A 202 -8.42 -4.41 -13.72
CA GLY A 202 -7.38 -5.29 -14.25
C GLY A 202 -7.19 -6.53 -13.37
N LEU A 203 -7.15 -6.33 -12.05
CA LEU A 203 -7.09 -7.44 -11.08
C LEU A 203 -8.35 -8.30 -11.10
N ALA A 204 -9.54 -7.71 -11.13
CA ALA A 204 -10.79 -8.47 -11.22
C ALA A 204 -10.86 -9.32 -12.50
N ASN A 205 -10.48 -8.76 -13.64
CA ASN A 205 -10.42 -9.45 -14.92
C ASN A 205 -9.38 -10.57 -14.95
N LEU A 206 -8.28 -10.42 -14.19
CA LEU A 206 -7.25 -11.44 -14.03
C LEU A 206 -7.73 -12.61 -13.16
N LEU A 207 -8.53 -12.32 -12.14
CA LEU A 207 -9.11 -13.30 -11.23
C LEU A 207 -10.42 -13.91 -11.75
N GLY A 208 -10.94 -13.43 -12.89
CA GLY A 208 -12.19 -13.92 -13.47
C GLY A 208 -13.44 -13.56 -12.67
N VAL A 209 -13.41 -12.46 -11.92
CA VAL A 209 -14.52 -11.96 -11.10
C VAL A 209 -15.16 -10.72 -11.72
N ALA A 210 -16.34 -10.36 -11.21
CA ALA A 210 -17.08 -9.19 -11.66
C ALA A 210 -16.24 -7.90 -11.49
N PRO A 211 -16.42 -6.90 -12.38
CA PRO A 211 -15.71 -5.64 -12.27
C PRO A 211 -16.11 -4.91 -10.97
N PRO A 212 -15.15 -4.38 -10.20
CA PRO A 212 -15.43 -3.64 -8.97
C PRO A 212 -16.06 -2.28 -9.26
N ALA A 213 -16.69 -1.72 -8.23
CA ALA A 213 -17.15 -0.35 -8.25
C ALA A 213 -15.97 0.63 -8.35
N SER A 214 -16.21 1.77 -8.98
CA SER A 214 -15.27 2.89 -8.97
C SER A 214 -15.01 3.36 -7.53
N PRO A 215 -13.80 3.85 -7.20
CA PRO A 215 -13.51 4.36 -5.87
C PRO A 215 -14.34 5.61 -5.56
N ASN A 216 -14.60 5.88 -4.28
CA ASN A 216 -15.40 7.03 -3.89
C ASN A 216 -14.58 8.32 -4.01
N ARG A 217 -14.98 9.20 -4.92
CA ARG A 217 -14.25 10.43 -5.24
C ARG A 217 -14.13 11.38 -4.05
N ASP A 218 -15.20 11.57 -3.28
CA ASP A 218 -15.20 12.46 -2.10
C ASP A 218 -14.23 11.98 -1.02
N LYS A 219 -14.20 10.67 -0.77
CA LYS A 219 -13.20 10.07 0.11
C LYS A 219 -11.79 10.21 -0.44
N MET A 220 -11.59 10.12 -1.76
CA MET A 220 -10.28 10.35 -2.37
C MET A 220 -9.79 11.78 -2.15
N ALA A 221 -10.64 12.78 -2.38
CA ALA A 221 -10.34 14.17 -2.08
C ALA A 221 -10.02 14.36 -0.59
N ALA A 222 -10.87 13.83 0.30
CA ALA A 222 -10.63 13.90 1.73
C ALA A 222 -9.31 13.21 2.14
N MET A 223 -8.95 12.08 1.52
CA MET A 223 -7.66 11.43 1.76
C MET A 223 -6.50 12.33 1.33
N LEU A 224 -6.55 12.92 0.14
CA LEU A 224 -5.50 13.83 -0.33
C LEU A 224 -5.32 15.00 0.64
N ASP A 225 -6.40 15.66 1.05
CA ASP A 225 -6.33 16.77 2.02
C ASP A 225 -5.69 16.32 3.34
N CYS A 226 -6.11 15.17 3.88
CA CYS A 226 -5.61 14.68 5.16
C CYS A 226 -4.12 14.31 5.15
N TYR A 227 -3.64 13.74 4.04
CA TYR A 227 -2.25 13.30 3.92
C TYR A 227 -1.31 14.41 3.45
N LEU A 228 -1.79 15.31 2.58
CA LEU A 228 -0.97 16.32 1.91
C LEU A 228 -1.04 17.69 2.57
N CYS A 229 -2.15 18.02 3.23
CA CYS A 229 -2.42 19.40 3.69
C CYS A 229 -2.60 19.52 5.20
N ASP A 230 -3.57 18.81 5.76
CA ASP A 230 -3.92 18.96 7.18
C ASP A 230 -4.35 17.62 7.79
N SER A 231 -3.51 17.10 8.67
CA SER A 231 -3.85 15.89 9.45
C SER A 231 -5.00 16.09 10.43
N ASN A 232 -5.39 17.34 10.73
CA ASN A 232 -6.57 17.69 11.52
C ASN A 232 -7.85 17.78 10.67
N CYS A 233 -8.06 16.80 9.79
CA CYS A 233 -9.19 16.74 8.89
C CYS A 233 -10.35 15.87 9.42
N SER A 234 -11.55 16.04 8.86
CA SER A 234 -12.75 15.27 9.21
C SER A 234 -12.60 13.75 9.02
N LEU A 235 -11.89 13.30 7.98
CA LEU A 235 -11.68 11.88 7.74
C LEU A 235 -10.84 11.24 8.86
N PHE A 236 -9.70 11.84 9.22
CA PHE A 236 -8.87 11.38 10.34
C PHE A 236 -9.57 11.53 11.70
N TYR A 237 -10.39 12.57 11.86
CA TYR A 237 -11.23 12.76 13.03
C TYR A 237 -12.20 11.59 13.23
N ASN A 238 -12.87 11.16 12.17
CA ASN A 238 -13.87 10.09 12.21
C ASN A 238 -13.27 8.71 12.50
N ILE A 239 -12.00 8.48 12.13
CA ILE A 239 -11.30 7.20 12.36
C ILE A 239 -10.41 7.19 13.62
N SER A 240 -10.37 8.30 14.36
CA SER A 240 -9.59 8.44 15.60
C SER A 240 -10.46 8.36 16.86
N SER A 241 -9.87 7.87 17.95
CA SER A 241 -10.55 7.88 19.25
C SER A 241 -10.41 9.25 19.92
N GLN A 242 -11.48 9.73 20.57
CA GLN A 242 -11.52 11.03 21.25
C GLN A 242 -10.33 11.25 22.20
N ARG A 243 -9.84 10.18 22.85
CA ARG A 243 -8.73 10.22 23.82
C ARG A 243 -7.40 10.66 23.21
N TYR A 244 -7.16 10.40 21.92
CA TYR A 244 -5.85 10.62 21.31
C TYR A 244 -5.83 11.81 20.32
N ARG A 245 -6.98 12.41 20.00
CA ARG A 245 -7.09 13.51 19.01
C ARG A 245 -6.16 14.71 19.28
N PRO A 246 -6.08 15.27 20.50
CA PRO A 246 -5.25 16.47 20.74
C PRO A 246 -3.75 16.25 20.57
N ARG A 247 -3.29 14.98 20.58
CA ARG A 247 -1.88 14.62 20.44
C ARG A 247 -1.53 14.12 19.05
N LEU A 248 -2.47 13.48 18.36
CA LEU A 248 -2.23 12.77 17.10
C LEU A 248 -2.53 13.61 15.86
N MET A 249 -3.21 14.76 15.96
CA MET A 249 -3.66 15.55 14.80
C MET A 249 -3.07 16.97 14.86
N PRO A 250 -1.79 17.15 14.51
CA PRO A 250 -1.05 18.39 14.73
C PRO A 250 -1.47 19.59 13.86
N GLY A 251 -2.40 19.43 12.92
CA GLY A 251 -2.80 20.55 12.03
C GLY A 251 -1.86 20.74 10.83
N VAL A 252 -0.98 19.77 10.57
CA VAL A 252 0.03 19.78 9.50
C VAL A 252 0.17 18.39 8.88
N PRO A 253 0.68 18.25 7.64
CA PRO A 253 0.88 16.94 7.02
C PRO A 253 1.85 16.08 7.83
N PHE A 254 1.60 14.77 7.91
CA PHE A 254 2.54 13.88 8.59
C PHE A 254 3.79 13.65 7.72
N PRO A 255 5.00 13.70 8.30
CA PRO A 255 6.19 13.30 7.56
C PRO A 255 6.15 11.80 7.25
N LEU A 256 6.52 11.43 6.02
CA LEU A 256 6.65 10.02 5.59
C LEU A 256 8.04 9.43 5.88
N TYR A 257 8.91 10.18 6.56
CA TYR A 257 10.25 9.72 6.95
C TYR A 257 10.17 8.61 8.00
N THR A 258 10.92 7.52 7.77
CA THR A 258 11.06 6.41 8.72
C THR A 258 12.02 6.79 9.85
N SER A 259 11.50 6.94 11.08
CA SER A 259 12.27 7.35 12.26
C SER A 259 12.55 6.20 13.24
N VAL A 260 13.53 6.40 14.12
CA VAL A 260 13.93 5.45 15.17
C VAL A 260 12.96 5.55 16.36
N GLY A 261 12.44 4.41 16.82
CA GLY A 261 11.34 4.34 17.80
C GLY A 261 11.63 4.90 19.21
N ASN A 262 10.55 5.37 19.85
CA ASN A 262 10.37 5.90 21.22
C ASN A 262 10.74 7.36 21.56
N LEU A 263 11.30 8.16 20.65
CA LEU A 263 11.58 9.58 20.95
C LEU A 263 10.59 10.61 20.36
N ALA A 264 9.70 10.23 19.43
CA ALA A 264 8.68 11.14 18.91
C ALA A 264 7.40 10.38 18.51
N GLY A 265 6.25 10.76 19.10
CA GLY A 265 4.95 10.16 18.77
C GLY A 265 4.54 10.32 17.30
N PHE A 266 5.03 11.35 16.61
CA PHE A 266 4.56 11.78 15.29
C PHE A 266 4.76 10.78 14.14
N VAL A 267 5.79 9.93 14.15
CA VAL A 267 6.08 9.01 13.02
C VAL A 267 5.25 7.72 13.07
N TYR A 268 4.73 7.38 14.25
CA TYR A 268 3.74 6.31 14.37
C TYR A 268 2.37 6.73 13.87
N ASP A 269 2.10 8.04 13.79
CA ASP A 269 0.75 8.54 13.61
C ASP A 269 0.27 8.31 12.17
N VAL A 270 1.10 8.58 11.15
CA VAL A 270 0.74 8.29 9.76
C VAL A 270 0.48 6.81 9.51
N VAL A 271 1.31 5.92 10.06
CA VAL A 271 1.11 4.46 9.95
C VAL A 271 -0.18 4.04 10.67
N ASN A 272 -0.45 4.60 11.85
CA ASN A 272 -1.67 4.33 12.61
C ASN A 272 -2.93 4.83 11.90
N PHE A 273 -2.91 6.04 11.33
CA PHE A 273 -4.02 6.58 10.54
C PHE A 273 -4.23 5.78 9.26
N THR A 274 -3.15 5.42 8.57
CA THR A 274 -3.18 4.53 7.39
C THR A 274 -3.83 3.18 7.73
N ARG A 275 -3.42 2.55 8.84
CA ARG A 275 -4.02 1.31 9.34
C ARG A 275 -5.51 1.50 9.66
N ARG A 276 -5.88 2.56 10.40
CA ARG A 276 -7.27 2.87 10.76
C ARG A 276 -8.15 3.08 9.54
N LEU A 277 -7.63 3.78 8.54
CA LEU A 277 -8.30 4.02 7.28
C LEU A 277 -8.51 2.72 6.51
N LEU A 278 -7.51 1.84 6.45
CA LEU A 278 -7.67 0.48 5.89
C LEU A 278 -8.73 -0.33 6.64
N VAL A 279 -8.78 -0.26 7.98
CA VAL A 279 -9.87 -0.89 8.75
C VAL A 279 -11.23 -0.31 8.35
N SER A 280 -11.34 1.01 8.21
CA SER A 280 -12.61 1.63 7.82
C SER A 280 -13.06 1.28 6.39
N ILE A 281 -12.12 0.94 5.51
CA ILE A 281 -12.39 0.56 4.11
C ILE A 281 -12.71 -0.94 3.99
N LEU A 282 -11.92 -1.79 4.64
CA LEU A 282 -11.96 -3.24 4.46
C LEU A 282 -12.72 -3.97 5.57
N GLY A 283 -12.96 -3.31 6.69
CA GLY A 283 -13.65 -3.88 7.85
C GLY A 283 -15.16 -3.92 7.66
N SER A 284 -15.82 -4.70 8.52
CA SER A 284 -17.28 -4.79 8.57
C SER A 284 -17.78 -4.09 9.82
N GLU A 285 -18.79 -3.25 9.73
CA GLU A 285 -19.38 -2.61 10.91
C GLU A 285 -20.06 -3.64 11.82
N VAL A 286 -19.87 -3.53 13.14
CA VAL A 286 -20.60 -4.36 14.10
C VAL A 286 -21.71 -3.53 14.74
N PRO A 287 -22.98 -3.82 14.44
CA PRO A 287 -24.09 -3.13 15.09
C PRO A 287 -24.12 -3.49 16.58
N ASN A 288 -24.54 -2.53 17.40
CA ASN A 288 -24.91 -2.72 18.81
C ASN A 288 -23.79 -3.21 19.75
N VAL A 289 -22.51 -2.99 19.43
CA VAL A 289 -21.40 -3.28 20.37
C VAL A 289 -21.07 -2.05 21.22
N SER A 290 -21.05 -2.24 22.55
CA SER A 290 -20.61 -1.24 23.51
C SER A 290 -19.08 -1.12 23.55
N GLN A 291 -18.58 0.04 24.00
CA GLN A 291 -17.13 0.25 24.14
C GLN A 291 -16.47 -0.75 25.10
N LYS A 292 -17.22 -1.30 26.06
CA LYS A 292 -16.72 -2.29 27.02
C LYS A 292 -16.57 -3.66 26.36
N GLU A 293 -17.54 -4.07 25.54
CA GLU A 293 -17.50 -5.31 24.76
C GLU A 293 -16.37 -5.27 23.71
N CYS A 294 -16.12 -4.10 23.10
CA CYS A 294 -14.98 -3.89 22.21
C CYS A 294 -13.62 -4.15 22.88
N LYS A 295 -13.50 -3.91 24.20
CA LYS A 295 -12.24 -4.01 24.97
C LYS A 295 -12.02 -5.38 25.62
N GLN A 296 -13.05 -6.22 25.68
CA GLN A 296 -13.00 -7.54 26.34
C GLN A 296 -12.63 -8.68 25.38
N SER A 297 -12.71 -8.43 24.08
CA SER A 297 -12.18 -9.32 23.06
C SER A 297 -10.66 -9.12 22.97
N GLU A 298 -9.87 -10.00 23.59
CA GLU A 298 -8.40 -10.08 23.39
C GLU A 298 -8.01 -10.32 21.92
N ASN A 299 -9.00 -10.56 21.05
CA ASN A 299 -8.89 -10.64 19.59
C ASN A 299 -8.95 -9.28 18.87
N ASP A 300 -8.99 -8.14 19.59
CA ASP A 300 -8.92 -6.78 19.04
C ASP A 300 -9.82 -6.55 17.81
N VAL A 301 -11.04 -7.10 17.87
CA VAL A 301 -11.97 -7.09 16.74
C VAL A 301 -12.48 -5.67 16.48
N VAL A 302 -12.57 -4.77 17.47
CA VAL A 302 -13.21 -3.45 17.25
C VAL A 302 -12.27 -2.28 17.51
N MET A 303 -11.96 -1.49 16.47
CA MET A 303 -11.26 -0.22 16.68
C MET A 303 -12.14 0.78 17.42
N THR A 304 -11.72 1.14 18.64
CA THR A 304 -12.35 2.20 19.44
C THR A 304 -12.44 3.50 18.63
N GLY A 305 -13.67 3.94 18.36
CA GLY A 305 -13.98 5.12 17.53
C GLY A 305 -14.79 4.83 16.27
N ILE A 306 -14.67 3.62 15.68
CA ILE A 306 -15.26 3.31 14.35
C ILE A 306 -16.29 2.16 14.40
N ARG A 307 -16.41 1.42 15.52
CA ARG A 307 -17.31 0.26 15.66
C ARG A 307 -17.16 -0.79 14.53
N THR A 308 -15.96 -0.91 13.98
CA THR A 308 -15.66 -1.78 12.83
C THR A 308 -14.81 -2.97 13.23
N ILE A 309 -15.12 -4.15 12.69
CA ILE A 309 -14.29 -5.35 12.72
C ILE A 309 -12.97 -5.09 11.98
N ILE A 310 -11.83 -5.24 12.65
CA ILE A 310 -10.54 -5.34 11.98
C ILE A 310 -10.54 -6.63 11.14
N PRO A 311 -10.33 -6.55 9.81
CA PRO A 311 -10.21 -7.75 8.99
C PRO A 311 -9.10 -8.66 9.55
N PRO A 312 -9.32 -9.98 9.70
CA PRO A 312 -8.33 -10.89 10.29
C PRO A 312 -6.94 -10.83 9.64
N GLY A 313 -6.89 -10.47 8.35
CA GLY A 313 -5.69 -10.30 7.54
C GLY A 313 -4.98 -8.95 7.63
N LEU A 314 -5.58 -7.93 8.24
CA LEU A 314 -4.95 -6.61 8.32
C LEU A 314 -3.99 -6.55 9.52
N ARG A 315 -2.68 -6.48 9.23
CA ARG A 315 -1.63 -6.40 10.26
C ARG A 315 -0.63 -5.29 9.98
N VAL A 316 -0.04 -4.78 11.06
CA VAL A 316 1.17 -3.95 11.01
C VAL A 316 2.30 -4.80 11.57
N THR A 317 3.30 -5.07 10.73
CA THR A 317 4.47 -5.87 11.11
C THR A 317 5.67 -4.94 11.27
N PRO A 318 6.47 -5.07 12.34
CA PRO A 318 7.68 -4.29 12.51
C PRO A 318 8.67 -4.51 11.38
N ALA A 319 9.18 -3.41 10.81
CA ALA A 319 10.19 -3.44 9.75
C ALA A 319 11.62 -3.73 10.26
N PHE A 320 11.81 -3.84 11.59
CA PHE A 320 13.08 -4.18 12.22
C PHE A 320 12.93 -5.41 13.12
N GLN A 321 13.98 -6.23 13.19
CA GLN A 321 14.06 -7.31 14.18
C GLN A 321 14.68 -6.77 15.48
N ARG A 322 14.05 -7.06 16.62
CA ARG A 322 14.70 -6.87 17.92
C ARG A 322 15.61 -8.08 18.17
N GLN A 323 16.82 -8.06 17.64
CA GLN A 323 17.87 -8.98 18.11
C GLN A 323 18.52 -8.36 19.34
N GLU A 324 18.64 -9.15 20.41
CA GLU A 324 19.57 -8.84 21.49
C GLU A 324 20.97 -8.76 20.88
N TYR A 325 21.51 -7.56 20.75
CA TYR A 325 22.90 -7.33 20.38
C TYR A 325 23.80 -7.85 21.51
N SER A 326 24.02 -9.17 21.55
CA SER A 326 24.92 -9.82 22.50
C SER A 326 26.21 -10.28 21.82
N SER A 327 26.80 -9.52 20.89
CA SER A 327 28.18 -9.74 20.42
C SER A 327 28.65 -8.78 19.33
N PHE A 328 28.61 -7.47 19.57
CA PHE A 328 29.62 -6.58 18.94
C PHE A 328 30.75 -6.36 19.94
N HIS A 329 31.68 -7.33 19.96
CA HIS A 329 32.95 -7.16 20.67
C HIS A 329 33.71 -5.99 20.05
N ARG A 330 34.21 -5.13 20.94
CA ARG A 330 35.13 -4.01 20.66
C ARG A 330 36.25 -4.44 19.71
N LEU A 331 36.19 -3.98 18.47
CA LEU A 331 37.37 -3.83 17.61
C LEU A 331 37.69 -2.34 17.48
N SER A 332 38.13 -1.73 18.58
CA SER A 332 38.89 -0.47 18.53
C SER A 332 39.79 -0.35 19.77
N LYS A 333 40.84 -1.17 19.82
CA LYS A 333 42.10 -0.82 20.49
C LYS A 333 43.25 -1.42 19.68
N LYS A 334 43.73 -0.63 18.72
CA LYS A 334 45.14 -0.52 18.38
C LYS A 334 45.48 0.96 18.44
#